data_AF-A0A1Q4D8D7-F1
#
_entry.id   AF-A0A1Q4D8D7-F1
#
_cell.length_a   1.000
_cell.length_b   1.000
_cell.length_c   1.000
_cell.angle_alpha   90.00
_cell.angle_beta   90.00
_cell.angle_gamma   90.00
#
_symmetry.space_group_name_H-M   'P 1'
#
loop_
_entity.id
_entity.type
_entity.pdbx_description
1 polymer ?
#
loop_
_entity_poly.entity_id
_entity_poly.type
_entity_poly.pdbx_seq_one_letter_code
_entity_poly.pdbx_strand_id
1 'polypeptide(L)'
;MSRTEVACIDVTTSVPAEFAGRAQGWFADRVTHSVTGPMRPATYYLRATEAASYSDSAGLVTVTLPEVPAPPDPPALPTSPYETVRKQELQRSYADRLATQQAQVEAARQQAAQQAEKIRTAALPRDNRGTDVLGCEIKAGDLLGDSGERTLFVATDLIPNGQQQALPPGLLKGVAVVLTQWCTDDAATCRARRDAFAADVHGAGAASFAVIDPQQLG
;
A
#
# COMPACT_ATOMS: atom_id res chain seq x y z
N MET A 1 -6.28 -1.70 14.79
CA MET A 1 -5.08 -1.08 14.20
C MET A 1 -5.34 -0.91 12.72
N SER A 2 -5.00 0.24 12.13
CA SER A 2 -5.23 0.56 10.72
C SER A 2 -4.21 -0.11 9.79
N ARG A 3 -4.48 -0.07 8.48
CA ARG A 3 -3.48 -0.38 7.45
C ARG A 3 -2.92 0.92 6.87
N THR A 4 -1.62 0.98 6.64
CA THR A 4 -0.99 2.08 5.93
C THR A 4 -0.05 1.53 4.86
N GLU A 5 -0.21 1.99 3.62
CA GLU A 5 0.74 1.68 2.54
C GLU A 5 1.30 2.97 1.94
N VAL A 6 2.61 3.01 1.70
CA VAL A 6 3.28 4.11 1.00
C VAL A 6 3.95 3.55 -0.24
N ALA A 7 3.68 4.14 -1.40
CA ALA A 7 4.35 3.85 -2.65
C ALA A 7 5.30 4.99 -3.02
N CYS A 8 6.58 4.66 -3.19
CA CYS A 8 7.63 5.50 -3.73
C CYS A 8 7.92 5.07 -5.16
N ILE A 9 7.50 5.88 -6.14
CA ILE A 9 7.68 5.59 -7.56
C ILE A 9 8.70 6.55 -8.16
N ASP A 10 9.78 5.99 -8.68
CA ASP A 10 10.82 6.72 -9.39
C ASP A 10 10.31 7.29 -10.69
N VAL A 11 10.35 8.61 -10.75
CA VAL A 11 9.87 9.41 -11.87
C VAL A 11 11.02 10.01 -12.69
N THR A 12 12.26 9.68 -12.32
CA THR A 12 13.45 10.27 -12.92
C THR A 12 13.70 9.76 -14.34
N THR A 13 14.57 10.45 -15.07
CA THR A 13 14.88 10.12 -16.47
C THR A 13 15.62 8.80 -16.66
N SER A 14 16.26 8.23 -15.62
CA SER A 14 16.89 6.91 -15.69
C SER A 14 15.86 5.77 -15.69
N VAL A 15 14.63 6.05 -15.24
CA VAL A 15 13.52 5.11 -15.22
C VAL A 15 12.52 5.40 -16.37
N PRO A 16 12.16 4.38 -17.19
CA PRO A 16 11.16 4.56 -18.24
C PRO A 16 9.78 4.94 -17.67
N ALA A 17 9.09 5.86 -18.35
CA ALA A 17 7.77 6.34 -17.92
C ALA A 17 6.76 5.19 -17.85
N GLU A 18 6.88 4.24 -18.78
CA GLU A 18 6.06 3.03 -18.81
C GLU A 18 6.26 2.15 -17.58
N PHE A 19 7.50 2.02 -17.09
CA PHE A 19 7.76 1.28 -15.85
C PHE A 19 7.11 1.97 -14.66
N ALA A 20 7.29 3.29 -14.51
CA ALA A 20 6.68 4.07 -13.44
C ALA A 20 5.14 4.00 -13.51
N GLY A 21 4.55 4.10 -14.71
CA GLY A 21 3.11 3.97 -14.93
C GLY A 21 2.56 2.57 -14.60
N ARG A 22 3.28 1.50 -14.93
CA ARG A 22 2.91 0.13 -14.52
C ARG A 22 2.98 -0.05 -13.00
N ALA A 23 4.01 0.49 -12.35
CA ALA A 23 4.11 0.47 -10.89
C ALA A 23 2.95 1.22 -10.21
N GLN A 24 2.56 2.36 -10.77
CA GLN A 24 1.39 3.14 -10.32
C GLN A 24 0.09 2.35 -10.50
N GLY A 25 -0.08 1.70 -11.66
CA GLY A 25 -1.22 0.83 -11.94
C GLY A 25 -1.32 -0.34 -10.96
N TRP A 26 -0.21 -1.05 -10.74
CA TRP A 26 -0.13 -2.15 -9.78
C TRP A 26 -0.49 -1.70 -8.36
N PHE A 27 0.00 -0.52 -7.93
CA PHE A 27 -0.36 0.04 -6.63
C PHE A 27 -1.85 0.40 -6.54
N ALA A 28 -2.42 0.98 -7.60
CA ALA A 28 -3.87 1.24 -7.68
C ALA A 28 -4.70 -0.07 -7.63
N ASP A 29 -4.23 -1.14 -8.25
CA ASP A 29 -4.90 -2.43 -8.23
C ASP A 29 -4.89 -3.07 -6.84
N ARG A 30 -3.83 -2.86 -6.05
CA ARG A 30 -3.84 -3.24 -4.62
C ARG A 30 -4.94 -2.54 -3.85
N VAL A 31 -5.14 -1.23 -4.09
CA VAL A 31 -6.23 -0.48 -3.44
C VAL A 31 -7.58 -1.05 -3.86
N THR A 32 -7.78 -1.28 -5.16
CA THR A 32 -9.01 -1.88 -5.72
C THR A 32 -9.38 -3.20 -5.03
N HIS A 33 -8.39 -4.08 -4.84
CA HIS A 33 -8.60 -5.41 -4.27
C HIS A 33 -8.40 -5.49 -2.75
N SER A 34 -8.22 -4.35 -2.07
CA SER A 34 -7.97 -4.34 -0.62
C SER A 34 -9.20 -4.72 0.22
N VAL A 35 -10.41 -4.56 -0.33
CA VAL A 35 -11.68 -4.83 0.36
C VAL A 35 -12.19 -6.25 0.04
N THR A 36 -11.64 -7.24 0.74
CA THR A 36 -12.08 -8.65 0.61
C THR A 36 -13.22 -9.01 1.55
N GLY A 37 -13.49 -8.19 2.57
CA GLY A 37 -14.51 -8.39 3.60
C GLY A 37 -14.41 -7.32 4.69
N PRO A 38 -14.63 -7.68 5.96
CA PRO A 38 -14.35 -6.77 7.08
C PRO A 38 -12.90 -6.29 7.04
N MET A 39 -12.70 -5.01 7.22
CA MET A 39 -11.37 -4.41 7.23
C MET A 39 -11.32 -3.23 8.17
N ARG A 40 -10.14 -2.97 8.73
CA ARG A 40 -9.87 -1.75 9.49
C ARG A 40 -9.66 -0.57 8.52
N PRO A 41 -9.70 0.68 9.00
CA PRO A 41 -9.39 1.82 8.15
C PRO A 41 -8.02 1.65 7.48
N ALA A 42 -7.93 2.07 6.21
CA ALA A 42 -6.70 2.00 5.44
C ALA A 42 -6.35 3.34 4.81
N THR A 43 -5.06 3.68 4.80
CA THR A 43 -4.53 4.87 4.13
C THR A 43 -3.45 4.47 3.13
N TYR A 44 -3.51 5.05 1.94
CA TYR A 44 -2.54 4.80 0.87
C TYR A 44 -1.94 6.13 0.42
N TYR A 45 -0.61 6.19 0.38
CA TYR A 45 0.15 7.36 -0.07
C TYR A 45 0.89 7.00 -1.36
N LEU A 46 0.68 7.78 -2.41
CA LEU A 46 1.49 7.73 -3.63
C LEU A 46 2.47 8.92 -3.61
N ARG A 47 3.75 8.62 -3.79
CA ARG A 47 4.84 9.60 -3.76
C ARG A 47 5.78 9.41 -4.96
N ALA A 48 6.31 10.52 -5.44
CA ALA A 48 7.38 10.53 -6.42
C ALA A 48 8.74 10.33 -5.75
N THR A 49 9.59 9.50 -6.35
CA THR A 49 11.02 9.45 -6.07
C THR A 49 11.72 10.32 -7.12
N GLU A 50 12.16 11.50 -6.70
CA GLU A 50 12.82 12.56 -7.46
C GLU A 50 13.84 13.30 -6.56
N ALA A 51 14.46 14.38 -7.04
CA ALA A 51 15.34 15.17 -6.19
C ALA A 51 14.61 15.72 -4.95
N ALA A 52 15.15 15.47 -3.75
CA ALA A 52 14.54 15.82 -2.46
C ALA A 52 13.19 15.13 -2.18
N SER A 53 13.15 13.81 -2.40
CA SER A 53 11.95 12.97 -2.21
C SER A 53 11.41 12.94 -0.77
N TYR A 54 12.23 13.35 0.19
CA TYR A 54 11.83 13.51 1.58
C TYR A 54 10.82 14.65 1.81
N SER A 55 10.72 15.59 0.87
CA SER A 55 9.88 16.79 0.99
C SER A 55 8.39 16.50 0.80
N ASP A 56 7.52 17.37 1.32
CA ASP A 56 6.08 17.21 1.15
C ASP A 56 5.63 17.40 -0.31
N SER A 57 6.40 18.13 -1.14
CA SER A 57 6.08 18.35 -2.55
C SER A 57 6.17 17.09 -3.40
N ALA A 58 6.91 16.07 -2.96
CA ALA A 58 6.97 14.77 -3.63
C ALA A 58 5.70 13.91 -3.38
N GLY A 59 4.77 14.36 -2.51
CA GLY A 59 3.47 13.71 -2.33
C GLY A 59 2.54 13.94 -3.51
N LEU A 60 2.07 12.87 -4.15
CA LEU A 60 1.20 12.96 -5.33
C LEU A 60 -0.28 12.79 -4.95
N VAL A 61 -0.60 11.71 -4.24
CA VAL A 61 -1.98 11.37 -3.86
C VAL A 61 -1.99 10.75 -2.48
N THR A 62 -3.01 11.09 -1.69
CA THR A 62 -3.37 10.36 -0.46
C THR A 62 -4.83 9.95 -0.57
N VAL A 63 -5.11 8.67 -0.33
CA VAL A 63 -6.49 8.16 -0.28
C VAL A 63 -6.73 7.35 0.98
N THR A 64 -7.98 7.38 1.44
CA THR A 64 -8.41 6.68 2.64
C THR A 64 -9.63 5.81 2.35
N LEU A 65 -9.66 4.63 2.99
CA LEU A 65 -10.79 3.73 3.02
C LEU A 65 -11.28 3.59 4.47
N PRO A 66 -12.60 3.68 4.70
CA PRO A 66 -13.17 3.56 6.02
C PRO A 66 -13.08 2.12 6.54
N GLU A 67 -13.36 1.96 7.83
CA GLU A 67 -13.60 0.64 8.40
C GLU A 67 -14.82 -0.03 7.77
N VAL A 68 -14.72 -1.34 7.53
CA VAL A 68 -15.84 -2.21 7.18
C VAL A 68 -16.04 -3.17 8.36
N PRO A 69 -17.19 -3.14 9.04
CA PRO A 69 -17.39 -3.92 10.25
C PRO A 69 -17.44 -5.43 9.96
N ALA A 70 -17.10 -6.21 10.99
CA ALA A 70 -17.26 -7.66 10.98
C ALA A 70 -18.73 -8.05 10.77
N PRO A 71 -19.01 -9.20 10.13
CA PRO A 71 -20.37 -9.72 10.07
C PRO A 71 -20.92 -9.89 11.50
N PRO A 72 -22.23 -9.65 11.70
CA PRO A 72 -22.86 -9.90 12.99
C PRO A 72 -22.76 -11.39 13.35
N ASP A 73 -22.66 -11.69 14.64
CA ASP A 73 -22.74 -13.06 15.12
C ASP A 73 -24.18 -13.61 14.97
N PRO A 74 -24.34 -14.91 14.66
CA PRO A 74 -25.64 -15.56 14.69
C PRO A 74 -26.27 -15.42 16.09
N PRO A 75 -27.57 -15.08 16.18
CA PRO A 75 -28.23 -14.98 17.46
C PRO A 75 -28.36 -16.37 18.11
N ALA A 76 -28.24 -16.43 19.43
CA ALA A 76 -28.63 -17.61 20.18
C ALA A 76 -30.14 -17.82 20.02
N LEU A 77 -30.53 -18.89 19.32
CA LEU A 77 -31.93 -19.19 19.11
C LEU A 77 -32.51 -19.86 20.36
N PRO A 78 -33.76 -19.51 20.75
CA PRO A 78 -34.42 -20.20 21.85
C PRO A 78 -34.57 -21.69 21.54
N THR A 79 -34.38 -22.53 22.56
CA THR A 79 -34.49 -23.99 22.44
C THR A 79 -35.92 -24.50 22.65
N SER A 80 -36.77 -23.68 23.27
CA SER A 80 -38.18 -24.00 23.51
C SER A 80 -38.94 -24.10 22.18
N PRO A 81 -39.69 -25.19 21.94
CA PRO A 81 -40.52 -25.32 20.74
C PRO A 81 -41.70 -24.34 20.72
N TYR A 82 -42.03 -23.71 21.85
CA TYR A 82 -43.14 -22.75 21.96
C TYR A 82 -42.72 -21.30 21.67
N GLU A 83 -41.43 -21.01 21.51
CA GLU A 83 -40.89 -19.66 21.24
C GLU A 83 -40.73 -19.39 19.73
N THR A 84 -41.67 -19.85 18.90
CA THR A 84 -41.58 -19.77 17.43
C THR A 84 -41.50 -18.34 16.91
N VAL A 85 -42.31 -17.42 17.46
CA VAL A 85 -42.33 -16.00 17.05
C VAL A 85 -40.99 -15.33 17.36
N ARG A 86 -40.49 -15.48 18.59
CA ARG A 86 -39.19 -14.94 19.01
C ARG A 86 -38.03 -15.49 18.16
N LYS A 87 -38.07 -16.79 17.83
CA LYS A 87 -37.10 -17.42 16.93
C LYS A 87 -37.11 -16.78 15.54
N GLN A 88 -38.29 -16.55 14.96
CA GLN A 88 -38.45 -15.91 13.65
C GLN A 88 -37.96 -14.45 13.66
N GLU A 89 -38.25 -13.69 14.72
CA GLU A 89 -37.80 -12.30 14.87
C GLU A 89 -36.27 -12.20 14.95
N LEU A 90 -35.63 -13.06 15.74
CA LEU A 90 -34.16 -13.12 15.84
C LEU A 90 -33.53 -13.47 14.50
N GLN A 91 -34.10 -14.43 13.77
CA GLN A 91 -33.63 -14.82 12.44
C GLN A 91 -33.78 -13.67 11.43
N ARG A 92 -34.92 -12.96 11.44
CA ARG A 92 -35.14 -11.81 10.57
C ARG A 92 -34.17 -10.67 10.87
N SER A 93 -34.04 -10.29 12.14
CA SER A 93 -33.08 -9.25 12.56
C SER A 93 -31.64 -9.61 12.20
N TYR A 94 -31.26 -10.88 12.31
CA TYR A 94 -29.95 -11.35 11.86
C TYR A 94 -29.77 -11.20 10.36
N ALA A 95 -30.75 -11.63 9.56
CA ALA A 95 -30.71 -11.49 8.11
C ALA A 95 -30.60 -10.02 7.66
N ASP A 96 -31.35 -9.11 8.30
CA ASP A 96 -31.31 -7.68 7.99
C ASP A 96 -29.93 -7.06 8.29
N ARG A 97 -29.32 -7.43 9.43
CA ARG A 97 -27.95 -6.99 9.78
C ARG A 97 -26.91 -7.56 8.84
N LEU A 98 -27.06 -8.81 8.41
CA LEU A 98 -26.17 -9.43 7.43
C LEU A 98 -26.28 -8.74 6.06
N ALA A 99 -27.50 -8.45 5.60
CA ALA A 99 -27.73 -7.71 4.36
C ALA A 99 -27.13 -6.30 4.41
N THR A 100 -27.27 -5.62 5.55
CA THR A 100 -26.65 -4.29 5.77
C THR A 100 -25.13 -4.37 5.70
N GLN A 101 -24.53 -5.38 6.33
CA GLN A 101 -23.07 -5.58 6.30
C GLN A 101 -22.57 -5.89 4.88
N GLN A 102 -23.30 -6.70 4.11
CA GLN A 102 -22.97 -6.99 2.71
C GLN A 102 -23.02 -5.71 1.85
N ALA A 103 -24.02 -4.87 2.05
CA ALA A 103 -24.12 -3.58 1.38
C ALA A 103 -22.96 -2.64 1.74
N GLN A 104 -22.48 -2.66 3.00
CA GLN A 104 -21.31 -1.89 3.43
C GLN A 104 -20.01 -2.38 2.77
N VAL A 105 -19.83 -3.70 2.65
CA VAL A 105 -18.66 -4.27 1.93
C VAL A 105 -18.67 -3.83 0.47
N GLU A 106 -19.82 -3.90 -0.20
CA GLU A 106 -19.95 -3.51 -1.60
C GLU A 106 -19.72 -2.01 -1.81
N ALA A 107 -20.29 -1.16 -0.95
CA ALA A 107 -20.02 0.28 -0.97
C ALA A 107 -18.53 0.59 -0.75
N ALA A 108 -17.87 -0.13 0.17
CA ALA A 108 -16.44 0.02 0.40
C ALA A 108 -15.59 -0.43 -0.80
N ARG A 109 -15.98 -1.49 -1.52
CA ARG A 109 -15.34 -1.90 -2.78
C ARG A 109 -15.47 -0.84 -3.86
N GLN A 110 -16.65 -0.25 -4.02
CA GLN A 110 -16.87 0.84 -4.97
C GLN A 110 -16.03 2.07 -4.60
N GLN A 111 -15.95 2.40 -3.32
CA GLN A 111 -15.07 3.47 -2.85
C GLN A 111 -13.60 3.14 -3.11
N ALA A 112 -13.17 1.90 -2.88
CA ALA A 112 -11.81 1.45 -3.18
C ALA A 112 -11.47 1.60 -4.66
N ALA A 113 -12.38 1.22 -5.56
CA ALA A 113 -12.21 1.42 -6.99
C ALA A 113 -12.10 2.91 -7.38
N GLN A 114 -12.93 3.78 -6.79
CA GLN A 114 -12.86 5.23 -7.02
C GLN A 114 -11.55 5.84 -6.50
N GLN A 115 -11.07 5.42 -5.33
CA GLN A 115 -9.80 5.89 -4.78
C GLN A 115 -8.60 5.36 -5.58
N ALA A 116 -8.66 4.10 -6.02
CA ALA A 116 -7.67 3.52 -6.92
C ALA A 116 -7.58 4.29 -8.23
N GLU A 117 -8.69 4.76 -8.79
CA GLU A 117 -8.67 5.56 -10.01
C GLU A 117 -7.99 6.91 -9.82
N LYS A 118 -8.10 7.54 -8.64
CA LYS A 118 -7.31 8.74 -8.32
C LYS A 118 -5.81 8.47 -8.31
N ILE A 119 -5.41 7.31 -7.80
CA ILE A 119 -4.01 6.87 -7.86
C ILE A 119 -3.62 6.64 -9.31
N ARG A 120 -4.41 5.91 -10.10
CA ARG A 120 -4.12 5.56 -11.50
C ARG A 120 -4.00 6.77 -12.42
N THR A 121 -4.79 7.80 -12.18
CA THR A 121 -4.83 9.03 -13.00
C THR A 121 -3.96 10.16 -12.47
N ALA A 122 -3.30 9.97 -11.32
CA ALA A 122 -2.35 10.94 -10.78
C ALA A 122 -1.23 11.19 -11.79
N ALA A 123 -0.92 12.45 -12.05
CA ALA A 123 0.21 12.77 -12.90
C ALA A 123 1.51 12.34 -12.20
N LEU A 124 2.30 11.48 -12.85
CA LEU A 124 3.68 11.26 -12.47
C LEU A 124 4.52 12.36 -13.13
N PRO A 125 5.15 13.26 -12.35
CA PRO A 125 6.04 14.26 -12.93
C PRO A 125 7.22 13.59 -13.65
N ARG A 126 8.03 14.37 -14.37
CA ARG A 126 9.32 13.88 -14.87
C ARG A 126 10.42 14.77 -14.32
N ASP A 127 11.27 14.19 -13.49
CA ASP A 127 12.42 14.88 -12.92
C ASP A 127 13.70 14.48 -13.65
N ASN A 128 14.54 15.46 -13.97
CA ASN A 128 15.85 15.27 -14.60
C ASN A 128 16.99 15.69 -13.68
N ARG A 129 16.69 16.02 -12.41
CA ARG A 129 17.66 16.53 -11.44
C ARG A 129 18.27 15.43 -10.61
N GLY A 130 17.46 14.46 -10.16
CA GLY A 130 18.02 13.28 -9.53
C GLY A 130 17.08 12.31 -8.83
N THR A 131 17.62 11.18 -8.40
CA THR A 131 16.96 10.01 -7.84
C THR A 131 17.33 9.91 -6.36
N ASP A 132 16.40 10.31 -5.47
CA ASP A 132 16.54 10.26 -4.01
C ASP A 132 15.68 9.14 -3.41
N VAL A 133 16.09 7.89 -3.64
CA VAL A 133 15.36 6.71 -3.14
C VAL A 133 15.25 6.77 -1.62
N LEU A 134 16.37 6.98 -0.92
CA LEU A 134 16.38 6.95 0.55
C LEU A 134 15.58 8.12 1.16
N GLY A 135 15.54 9.29 0.52
CA GLY A 135 14.69 10.38 0.95
C GLY A 135 13.20 10.04 0.91
N CYS A 136 12.74 9.31 -0.11
CA CYS A 136 11.35 8.86 -0.14
C CYS A 136 11.04 7.88 0.99
N GLU A 137 11.98 6.98 1.30
CA GLU A 137 11.85 6.00 2.37
C GLU A 137 11.83 6.63 3.76
N ILE A 138 12.64 7.67 3.98
CA ILE A 138 12.62 8.47 5.23
C ILE A 138 11.21 9.04 5.43
N LYS A 139 10.68 9.72 4.41
CA LYS A 139 9.33 10.28 4.51
C LYS A 139 8.25 9.21 4.61
N ALA A 140 8.44 8.05 3.95
CA ALA A 140 7.55 6.92 4.09
C ALA A 140 7.53 6.38 5.53
N GLY A 141 8.67 6.31 6.19
CA GLY A 141 8.77 5.96 7.62
C GLY A 141 7.89 6.86 8.49
N ASP A 142 7.93 8.19 8.28
CA ASP A 142 7.08 9.14 8.99
C ASP A 142 5.58 8.90 8.74
N LEU A 143 5.21 8.59 7.49
CA LEU A 143 3.81 8.39 7.08
C LEU A 143 3.23 7.05 7.55
N LEU A 144 4.06 6.00 7.63
CA LEU A 144 3.65 4.66 8.05
C LEU A 144 3.29 4.62 9.53
N GLY A 145 3.92 5.47 10.35
CA GLY A 145 3.75 5.51 11.80
C GLY A 145 4.15 4.21 12.50
N ASP A 146 3.72 4.04 13.75
CA ASP A 146 4.29 3.02 14.65
C ASP A 146 3.41 1.79 14.90
N SER A 147 2.23 1.69 14.28
CA SER A 147 1.27 0.61 14.57
C SER A 147 0.46 0.15 13.35
N GLY A 148 -0.09 -1.06 13.43
CA GLY A 148 -0.90 -1.65 12.37
C GLY A 148 -0.11 -2.29 11.24
N GLU A 149 -0.84 -2.68 10.19
CA GLU A 149 -0.25 -3.26 8.98
C GLU A 149 0.39 -2.15 8.16
N ARG A 150 1.70 -2.23 7.95
CA ARG A 150 2.49 -1.15 7.32
C ARG A 150 3.30 -1.72 6.17
N THR A 151 3.11 -1.18 4.98
CA THR A 151 3.81 -1.62 3.76
C THR A 151 4.45 -0.43 3.05
N LEU A 152 5.72 -0.59 2.67
CA LEU A 152 6.44 0.32 1.78
C LEU A 152 6.62 -0.38 0.44
N PHE A 153 6.06 0.18 -0.62
CA PHE A 153 6.29 -0.24 -2.00
C PHE A 153 7.26 0.73 -2.67
N VAL A 154 8.34 0.21 -3.27
CA VAL A 154 9.37 1.00 -3.94
C VAL A 154 9.51 0.52 -5.37
N ALA A 155 9.43 1.45 -6.33
CA ALA A 155 9.61 1.18 -7.76
C ALA A 155 10.69 2.11 -8.30
N THR A 156 11.89 1.60 -8.55
CA THR A 156 13.07 2.41 -8.92
C THR A 156 14.10 1.55 -9.66
N ASP A 157 15.12 2.17 -10.24
CA ASP A 157 16.30 1.47 -10.76
C ASP A 157 17.40 1.22 -9.72
N LEU A 158 17.24 1.78 -8.51
CA LEU A 158 18.23 1.78 -7.42
C LEU A 158 19.55 2.43 -7.82
N ILE A 159 19.52 3.39 -8.74
CA ILE A 159 20.67 4.20 -9.13
C ILE A 159 20.52 5.56 -8.45
N PRO A 160 20.98 5.70 -7.19
CA PRO A 160 20.95 6.99 -6.54
C PRO A 160 21.85 7.97 -7.30
N ASN A 161 21.40 9.20 -7.44
CA ASN A 161 22.28 10.30 -7.83
C ASN A 161 22.01 11.50 -6.89
N GLY A 162 23.05 12.27 -6.58
CA GLY A 162 23.00 13.28 -5.52
C GLY A 162 23.25 12.74 -4.11
N GLN A 163 23.05 13.60 -3.09
CA GLN A 163 23.26 13.21 -1.69
C GLN A 163 22.13 12.29 -1.21
N GLN A 164 22.49 11.11 -0.72
CA GLN A 164 21.58 10.19 -0.05
C GLN A 164 21.81 10.26 1.46
N GLN A 165 20.73 10.17 2.23
CA GLN A 165 20.80 10.03 3.69
C GLN A 165 20.67 8.57 4.07
N ALA A 166 21.54 8.08 4.94
CA ALA A 166 21.38 6.73 5.47
C ALA A 166 20.04 6.62 6.22
N LEU A 167 19.35 5.49 6.06
CA LEU A 167 18.11 5.25 6.79
C LEU A 167 18.41 5.18 8.30
N PRO A 168 17.69 5.95 9.13
CA PRO A 168 17.81 5.85 10.58
C PRO A 168 17.49 4.42 11.07
N PRO A 169 18.26 3.87 12.01
CA PRO A 169 17.94 2.58 12.62
C PRO A 169 16.54 2.60 13.24
N GLY A 170 15.74 1.57 12.96
CA GLY A 170 14.38 1.42 13.48
C GLY A 170 13.30 2.22 12.75
N LEU A 171 13.65 3.06 11.76
CA LEU A 171 12.69 3.82 10.95
C LEU A 171 11.62 2.92 10.32
N LEU A 172 12.02 1.74 9.83
CA LEU A 172 11.13 0.79 9.15
C LEU A 172 10.72 -0.37 10.06
N LYS A 173 10.79 -0.19 11.39
CA LYS A 173 10.48 -1.25 12.36
C LYS A 173 9.08 -1.81 12.15
N GLY A 174 8.99 -3.08 11.79
CA GLY A 174 7.71 -3.77 11.60
C GLY A 174 7.02 -3.45 10.27
N VAL A 175 7.72 -2.82 9.32
CA VAL A 175 7.22 -2.51 7.97
C VAL A 175 7.58 -3.64 7.01
N ALA A 176 6.64 -4.05 6.16
CA ALA A 176 6.91 -4.91 5.02
C ALA A 176 7.37 -4.07 3.82
N VAL A 177 8.55 -4.34 3.28
CA VAL A 177 9.08 -3.64 2.10
C VAL A 177 8.93 -4.51 0.86
N VAL A 178 8.37 -3.95 -0.21
CA VAL A 178 8.21 -4.58 -1.52
C VAL A 178 8.91 -3.73 -2.57
N LEU A 179 9.84 -4.32 -3.31
CA LEU A 179 10.59 -3.66 -4.37
C LEU A 179 10.20 -4.19 -5.75
N THR A 180 10.02 -3.31 -6.72
CA THR A 180 10.17 -3.62 -8.14
C THR A 180 11.35 -2.82 -8.69
N GLN A 181 12.28 -3.51 -9.36
CA GLN A 181 13.52 -2.91 -9.83
C GLN A 181 13.53 -2.83 -11.37
N TRP A 182 13.65 -1.62 -11.91
CA TRP A 182 14.05 -1.44 -13.30
C TRP A 182 15.57 -1.61 -13.42
N CYS A 183 16.06 -2.47 -14.31
CA CYS A 183 17.51 -2.60 -14.49
C CYS A 183 17.85 -3.02 -15.91
N THR A 184 18.75 -2.26 -16.55
CA THR A 184 19.27 -2.52 -17.90
C THR A 184 20.72 -3.00 -17.88
N ASP A 185 21.37 -3.00 -16.72
CA ASP A 185 22.73 -3.50 -16.54
C ASP A 185 22.76 -5.04 -16.51
N ASP A 186 23.95 -5.62 -16.41
CA ASP A 186 24.09 -7.05 -16.25
C ASP A 186 23.44 -7.56 -14.95
N ALA A 187 23.01 -8.82 -14.97
CA ALA A 187 22.25 -9.39 -13.87
C ALA A 187 23.02 -9.40 -12.53
N ALA A 188 24.36 -9.41 -12.53
CA ALA A 188 25.12 -9.35 -11.28
C ALA A 188 25.10 -7.94 -10.69
N THR A 189 25.24 -6.91 -11.53
CA THR A 189 25.10 -5.51 -11.12
C THR A 189 23.70 -5.21 -10.56
N CYS A 190 22.64 -5.66 -11.25
CA CYS A 190 21.26 -5.48 -10.78
C CYS A 190 21.04 -6.14 -9.41
N ARG A 191 21.51 -7.39 -9.24
CA ARG A 191 21.44 -8.11 -7.96
C ARG A 191 22.21 -7.39 -6.86
N ALA A 192 23.43 -6.92 -7.14
CA ALA A 192 24.23 -6.21 -6.15
C ALA A 192 23.54 -4.95 -5.62
N ARG A 193 22.91 -4.15 -6.49
CA ARG A 193 22.12 -2.98 -6.08
C ARG A 193 20.94 -3.36 -5.20
N ARG A 194 20.21 -4.40 -5.60
CA ARG A 194 19.08 -4.92 -4.85
C ARG A 194 19.48 -5.46 -3.48
N ASP A 195 20.59 -6.18 -3.40
CA ASP A 195 21.09 -6.76 -2.16
C ASP A 195 21.60 -5.66 -1.21
N ALA A 196 22.22 -4.60 -1.74
CA ALA A 196 22.58 -3.40 -0.96
C ALA A 196 21.33 -2.70 -0.41
N PHE A 197 20.32 -2.47 -1.25
CA PHE A 197 19.04 -1.89 -0.83
C PHE A 197 18.35 -2.75 0.24
N ALA A 198 18.33 -4.07 0.07
CA ALA A 198 17.80 -5.00 1.06
C ALA A 198 18.54 -4.87 2.40
N ALA A 199 19.87 -4.72 2.37
CA ALA A 199 20.66 -4.51 3.57
C ALA A 199 20.31 -3.19 4.28
N ASP A 200 20.11 -2.10 3.53
CA ASP A 200 19.72 -0.80 4.07
C ASP A 200 18.36 -0.86 4.78
N VAL A 201 17.33 -1.41 4.12
CA VAL A 201 15.99 -1.49 4.73
C VAL A 201 15.92 -2.47 5.90
N HIS A 202 16.71 -3.55 5.87
CA HIS A 202 16.86 -4.45 7.03
C HIS A 202 17.61 -3.78 8.18
N GLY A 203 18.65 -3.00 7.89
CA GLY A 203 19.34 -2.16 8.88
C GLY A 203 18.41 -1.13 9.52
N ALA A 204 17.45 -0.61 8.76
CA ALA A 204 16.39 0.27 9.25
C ALA A 204 15.27 -0.47 10.03
N GLY A 205 15.30 -1.81 10.10
CA GLY A 205 14.38 -2.61 10.91
C GLY A 205 13.16 -3.18 10.16
N ALA A 206 13.16 -3.18 8.83
CA ALA A 206 12.09 -3.78 8.03
C ALA A 206 11.81 -5.24 8.47
N ALA A 207 10.54 -5.58 8.66
CA ALA A 207 10.11 -6.92 9.07
C ALA A 207 10.26 -7.95 7.97
N SER A 208 10.11 -7.53 6.72
CA SER A 208 10.27 -8.38 5.54
C SER A 208 10.70 -7.54 4.34
N PHE A 209 11.42 -8.18 3.43
CA PHE A 209 11.77 -7.62 2.13
C PHE A 209 11.36 -8.62 1.04
N ALA A 210 10.61 -8.15 0.05
CA ALA A 210 10.17 -8.94 -1.08
C ALA A 210 10.45 -8.19 -2.39
N VAL A 211 10.69 -8.95 -3.45
CA VAL A 211 10.95 -8.40 -4.78
C VAL A 211 9.87 -8.94 -5.71
N ILE A 212 9.22 -8.05 -6.44
CA ILE A 212 8.32 -8.40 -7.53
C ILE A 212 9.02 -8.11 -8.85
N ASP A 213 8.85 -9.01 -9.81
CA ASP A 213 9.40 -8.82 -11.15
C ASP A 213 8.64 -7.68 -11.86
N PRO A 214 9.31 -6.77 -12.58
CA PRO A 214 8.64 -5.76 -13.41
C PRO A 214 7.57 -6.32 -14.37
N GLN A 215 7.72 -7.57 -14.82
CA GLN A 215 6.74 -8.28 -15.64
C GLN A 215 5.46 -8.63 -14.88
N GLN A 216 5.46 -8.59 -13.55
CA GLN A 216 4.29 -8.83 -12.70
C GLN A 216 3.51 -7.54 -12.39
N LEU A 217 3.95 -6.38 -12.91
CA LEU A 217 3.28 -5.08 -12.69
C LEU A 217 2.07 -4.85 -13.61
N GLY A 218 1.78 -5.74 -14.57
CA GLY A 218 0.65 -5.63 -15.50
C GLY A 218 0.32 -6.94 -16.19
#